data_AF-A0A8I3AC03-F1
#
_entry.id   AF-A0A8I3AC03-F1
#
_cell.length_a   1.000
_cell.length_b   1.000
_cell.length_c   1.000
_cell.angle_alpha   90.00
_cell.angle_beta   90.00
_cell.angle_gamma   90.00
#
_symmetry.space_group_name_H-M   'P 1'
#
loop_
_entity.id
_entity.type
_entity.pdbx_description
1 polymer ?
#
loop_
_entity_poly.entity_id
_entity_poly.type
_entity_poly.pdbx_seq_one_letter_code
_entity_poly.pdbx_strand_id
1 'polypeptide(L)'
;MTNLEIRTPCQRRTGDYTLTQLQSIKADPDNVEEYFAECEQYRLNGVSHPFFWDWPLSCPSRFLTPECLHYWHHFFWDHDLRWCTNALGARELDFCFSVLPLITGIRHFGQGVTQLKQIGGRTQQDAQQYIIVVLFGFPDADVLTAI
;
A
#
# COMPACT_ATOMS: atom_id res chain seq x y z
N MET A 1 -1.82 -13.65 25.63
CA MET A 1 -3.00 -12.81 25.31
C MET A 1 -2.58 -11.36 25.43
N THR A 2 -2.13 -10.78 24.32
CA THR A 2 -1.58 -9.42 24.26
C THR A 2 -2.74 -8.44 24.11
N ASN A 3 -2.83 -7.44 24.99
CA ASN A 3 -3.83 -6.37 24.91
C ASN A 3 -3.65 -5.60 23.59
N LEU A 4 -4.56 -5.81 22.63
CA LEU A 4 -4.73 -4.92 21.49
C LEU A 4 -5.36 -3.63 22.01
N GLU A 5 -4.52 -2.62 22.28
CA GLU A 5 -4.99 -1.27 22.52
C GLU A 5 -5.89 -0.84 21.35
N ILE A 6 -7.15 -0.54 21.66
CA ILE A 6 -8.11 0.00 20.68
C ILE A 6 -7.57 1.36 20.26
N ARG A 7 -6.88 1.41 19.11
CA ARG A 7 -6.39 2.66 18.54
C ARG A 7 -7.59 3.55 18.21
N THR A 8 -7.59 4.78 18.72
CA THR A 8 -8.56 5.79 18.30
C THR A 8 -8.49 5.94 16.78
N PRO A 9 -9.61 5.80 16.05
CA PRO A 9 -9.61 5.99 14.61
C PRO A 9 -9.10 7.38 14.26
N CYS A 10 -8.31 7.49 13.19
CA CYS A 10 -7.96 8.81 12.68
C CYS A 10 -9.25 9.57 12.30
N GLN A 11 -9.27 10.87 12.56
CA GLN A 11 -10.39 11.71 12.13
C GLN A 11 -10.50 11.64 10.60
N ARG A 12 -11.73 11.42 10.09
CA ARG A 12 -11.96 11.39 8.65
C ARG A 12 -11.64 12.77 8.04
N ARG A 13 -10.75 12.79 7.05
CA ARG A 13 -10.48 13.97 6.24
C ARG A 13 -11.58 14.12 5.18
N THR A 14 -12.61 14.90 5.49
CA THR A 14 -13.66 15.25 4.54
C THR A 14 -13.21 16.38 3.60
N GLY A 15 -13.91 16.55 2.47
CA GLY A 15 -13.66 17.69 1.56
C GLY A 15 -13.75 19.02 2.32
N ASP A 16 -14.85 19.24 3.04
CA ASP A 16 -15.09 20.47 3.83
C ASP A 16 -14.00 20.73 4.87
N TYR A 17 -13.51 19.66 5.53
CA TYR A 17 -12.43 19.77 6.51
C TYR A 17 -11.14 20.25 5.83
N THR A 18 -10.80 19.69 4.67
CA THR A 18 -9.64 20.13 3.88
C THR A 18 -9.79 21.58 3.42
N LEU A 19 -10.98 21.99 2.95
CA LEU A 19 -11.24 23.36 2.52
C LEU A 19 -11.11 24.36 3.68
N THR A 20 -11.60 24.00 4.87
CA THR A 20 -11.47 24.82 6.07
C THR A 20 -10.00 24.99 6.47
N GLN A 21 -9.20 23.93 6.38
CA GLN A 21 -7.76 24.03 6.65
C GLN A 21 -7.05 24.93 5.62
N LEU A 22 -7.38 24.81 4.33
CA LEU A 22 -6.82 25.68 3.28
C LEU A 22 -7.16 27.16 3.52
N GLN A 23 -8.38 27.46 3.94
CA GLN A 23 -8.80 28.83 4.27
C GLN A 23 -8.07 29.43 5.49
N SER A 24 -7.49 28.59 6.35
CA SER A 24 -6.74 29.04 7.53
C SER A 24 -5.29 29.42 7.23
N ILE A 25 -4.76 28.99 6.09
CA ILE A 25 -3.41 29.30 5.62
C ILE A 25 -3.38 30.76 5.16
N LYS A 26 -2.36 31.50 5.61
CA LYS A 26 -2.22 32.94 5.33
C LYS A 26 -1.11 33.23 4.33
N ALA A 27 -0.18 32.29 4.15
CA ALA A 27 0.84 32.38 3.14
C ALA A 27 0.24 32.57 1.75
N ASP A 28 0.92 33.36 0.92
CA ASP A 28 0.57 33.56 -0.48
C ASP A 28 0.84 32.26 -1.27
N PRO A 29 -0.16 31.68 -1.97
CA PRO A 29 0.05 30.53 -2.84
C PRO A 29 1.15 30.72 -3.90
N ASP A 30 1.42 31.95 -4.32
CA ASP A 30 2.49 32.25 -5.28
C ASP A 30 3.88 32.16 -4.63
N ASN A 31 3.98 32.26 -3.31
CA ASN A 31 5.19 31.92 -2.55
C ASN A 31 5.20 30.42 -2.17
N VAL A 32 5.54 29.58 -3.14
CA VAL A 32 5.45 28.11 -3.05
C VAL A 32 6.15 27.54 -1.80
N GLU A 33 7.33 28.04 -1.43
CA GLU A 33 8.09 27.52 -0.29
C GLU A 33 7.38 27.77 1.04
N GLU A 34 6.95 29.02 1.27
CA GLU A 34 6.26 29.42 2.49
C GLU A 34 4.87 28.78 2.57
N TYR A 35 4.14 28.76 1.45
CA TYR A 35 2.83 28.14 1.36
C TYR A 35 2.87 26.63 1.63
N PHE A 36 3.86 25.94 1.07
CA PHE A 36 4.04 24.51 1.31
C PHE A 36 4.39 24.23 2.78
N ALA A 37 5.27 25.03 3.40
CA ALA A 37 5.61 24.90 4.80
C ALA A 37 4.41 25.08 5.75
N GLU A 38 3.50 26.02 5.47
CA GLU A 38 2.24 26.15 6.22
C GLU A 38 1.28 24.97 5.96
N CYS A 39 1.19 24.50 4.71
CA CYS A 39 0.39 23.33 4.35
C CYS A 39 0.81 22.05 5.10
N GLU A 40 2.10 21.84 5.30
CA GLU A 40 2.64 20.64 5.97
C GLU A 40 2.15 20.51 7.42
N GLN A 41 1.93 21.62 8.12
CA GLN A 41 1.38 21.63 9.49
C GLN A 41 0.02 20.93 9.56
N TYR A 42 -0.76 21.05 8.48
CA TYR A 42 -2.05 20.42 8.31
C TYR A 42 -1.98 19.09 7.53
N ARG A 43 -0.79 18.64 7.13
CA ARG A 43 -0.53 17.49 6.24
C ARG A 43 -1.21 17.63 4.87
N LEU A 44 -1.22 18.83 4.30
CA LEU A 44 -1.77 19.13 2.99
C LEU A 44 -0.66 19.09 1.91
N ASN A 45 -1.03 18.85 0.65
CA ASN A 45 -0.09 18.66 -0.45
C ASN A 45 0.40 19.97 -1.11
N GLY A 46 0.12 21.15 -0.53
CA GLY A 46 0.49 22.43 -1.14
C GLY A 46 -0.42 22.90 -2.28
N VAL A 47 -1.57 22.25 -2.50
CA VAL A 47 -2.53 22.66 -3.53
C VAL A 47 -3.49 23.69 -2.95
N SER A 48 -3.41 24.94 -3.43
CA SER A 48 -4.27 26.04 -2.98
C SER A 48 -5.71 25.96 -3.49
N HIS A 49 -5.91 25.50 -4.71
CA HIS A 49 -7.23 25.31 -5.31
C HIS A 49 -7.42 23.85 -5.75
N PRO A 50 -7.87 22.96 -4.85
CA PRO A 50 -8.07 21.56 -5.19
C PRO A 50 -9.18 21.38 -6.23
N PHE A 51 -9.06 20.35 -7.09
CA PHE A 51 -10.00 20.11 -8.20
C PHE A 51 -11.48 19.93 -7.79
N PHE A 52 -11.73 19.62 -6.52
CA PHE A 52 -13.06 19.40 -5.95
C PHE A 52 -13.62 20.64 -5.23
N TRP A 53 -12.92 21.77 -5.25
CA TRP A 53 -13.26 22.99 -4.50
C TRP A 53 -14.71 23.45 -4.71
N ASP A 54 -15.18 23.43 -5.96
CA ASP A 54 -16.48 23.94 -6.38
C ASP A 54 -17.50 22.84 -6.71
N TRP A 55 -17.21 21.57 -6.38
CA TRP A 55 -18.07 20.45 -6.73
C TRP A 55 -19.10 20.16 -5.63
N PRO A 56 -20.41 20.40 -5.87
CA PRO A 56 -21.44 20.19 -4.86
C PRO A 56 -21.49 18.73 -4.42
N LEU A 57 -21.61 18.50 -3.11
CA LEU A 57 -21.70 17.16 -2.51
C LEU A 57 -20.47 16.26 -2.76
N SER A 58 -19.38 16.82 -3.28
CA SER A 58 -18.14 16.08 -3.49
C SER A 58 -17.37 15.94 -2.17
N CYS A 59 -16.92 14.73 -1.89
CA CYS A 59 -16.01 14.47 -0.78
C CYS A 59 -14.98 13.48 -1.29
N PRO A 60 -13.76 13.91 -1.63
CA PRO A 60 -12.74 13.05 -2.23
C PRO A 60 -12.54 11.75 -1.47
N SER A 61 -12.51 11.79 -0.15
CA SER A 61 -12.37 10.59 0.69
C SER A 61 -13.52 9.58 0.59
N ARG A 62 -14.64 9.91 -0.07
CA ARG A 62 -15.77 9.01 -0.35
C ARG A 62 -15.70 8.36 -1.72
N PHE A 63 -15.09 8.98 -2.72
CA PHE A 63 -15.08 8.50 -4.11
C PHE A 63 -13.68 8.25 -4.68
N LEU A 64 -12.66 8.96 -4.20
CA LEU A 64 -11.25 8.57 -4.33
C LEU A 64 -10.95 7.56 -3.23
N THR A 65 -11.49 6.35 -3.38
CA THR A 65 -11.00 5.22 -2.59
C THR A 65 -9.49 5.09 -2.82
N PRO A 66 -8.70 4.68 -1.81
CA PRO A 66 -7.30 4.34 -2.03
C PRO A 66 -7.19 3.51 -3.31
N GLU A 67 -6.26 3.86 -4.19
CA GLU A 67 -6.10 3.16 -5.47
C GLU A 67 -5.62 1.73 -5.15
N CYS A 68 -6.58 0.82 -4.96
CA CYS A 68 -6.31 -0.53 -4.50
C CYS A 68 -5.40 -1.28 -5.47
N LEU A 69 -5.50 -0.98 -6.78
CA LEU A 69 -4.75 -1.66 -7.82
C LEU A 69 -3.27 -1.25 -7.73
N HIS A 70 -2.98 0.04 -7.82
CA HIS A 70 -1.63 0.57 -7.79
C HIS A 70 -0.99 0.37 -6.43
N TYR A 71 -1.68 0.73 -5.34
CA TYR A 71 -1.10 0.67 -4.01
C TYR A 71 -0.90 -0.79 -3.59
N TRP A 72 -1.91 -1.67 -3.65
CA TRP A 72 -1.71 -3.04 -3.17
C TRP A 72 -0.75 -3.83 -4.05
N HIS A 73 -0.85 -3.67 -5.39
CA HIS A 73 0.07 -4.39 -6.25
C HIS A 73 1.50 -3.92 -6.05
N HIS A 74 1.77 -2.62 -5.87
CA HIS A 74 3.13 -2.11 -5.62
C HIS A 74 3.65 -2.53 -4.23
N PHE A 75 2.81 -2.44 -3.19
CA PHE A 75 3.21 -2.75 -1.81
C PHE A 75 3.55 -4.22 -1.60
N PHE A 76 2.97 -5.12 -2.40
CA PHE A 76 3.21 -6.55 -2.29
C PHE A 76 4.69 -6.93 -2.17
N TRP A 77 5.56 -6.38 -3.02
CA TRP A 77 6.96 -6.79 -3.02
C TRP A 77 7.71 -6.28 -1.77
N ASP A 78 7.44 -5.02 -1.41
CA ASP A 78 8.14 -4.34 -0.31
C ASP A 78 7.63 -4.74 1.07
N HIS A 79 6.38 -5.20 1.15
CA HIS A 79 5.69 -5.49 2.41
C HIS A 79 5.28 -6.96 2.51
N ASP A 80 4.34 -7.43 1.71
CA ASP A 80 3.74 -8.76 1.86
C ASP A 80 4.76 -9.86 1.63
N LEU A 81 5.53 -9.78 0.55
CA LEU A 81 6.57 -10.75 0.25
C LEU A 81 7.69 -10.71 1.28
N ARG A 82 8.07 -9.51 1.74
CA ARG A 82 9.07 -9.35 2.82
C ARG A 82 8.59 -9.97 4.12
N TRP A 83 7.31 -9.84 4.43
CA TRP A 83 6.73 -10.49 5.59
C TRP A 83 6.68 -12.01 5.46
N CYS A 84 6.22 -12.52 4.31
CA CYS A 84 6.26 -13.95 4.03
C CYS A 84 7.69 -14.49 4.15
N THR A 85 8.68 -13.72 3.67
CA THR A 85 10.11 -14.04 3.81
C THR A 85 10.54 -14.13 5.27
N ASN A 86 10.05 -13.23 6.13
CA ASN A 86 10.35 -13.23 7.56
C ASN A 86 9.63 -14.35 8.32
N ALA A 87 8.39 -14.67 7.93
CA ALA A 87 7.56 -15.68 8.59
C ALA A 87 7.98 -17.12 8.22
N LEU A 88 8.19 -17.37 6.92
CA LEU A 88 8.56 -18.70 6.40
C LEU A 88 10.08 -18.92 6.37
N GLY A 89 10.84 -17.84 6.27
CA GLY A 89 12.27 -17.89 5.95
C GLY A 89 12.50 -17.91 4.44
N ALA A 90 13.51 -17.17 3.98
CA ALA A 90 13.82 -17.02 2.55
C ALA A 90 14.01 -18.35 1.81
N ARG A 91 14.70 -19.31 2.43
CA ARG A 91 14.97 -20.61 1.83
C ARG A 91 13.70 -21.43 1.61
N GLU A 92 12.80 -21.43 2.59
CA GLU A 92 11.53 -22.16 2.49
C GLU A 92 10.62 -21.50 1.47
N LEU A 93 10.53 -20.17 1.51
CA LEU A 93 9.76 -19.39 0.54
C LEU A 93 10.21 -19.71 -0.90
N ASP A 94 11.51 -19.63 -1.16
CA ASP A 94 12.07 -19.93 -2.49
C ASP A 94 11.85 -21.38 -2.91
N PHE A 95 11.96 -22.33 -1.98
CA PHE A 95 11.66 -23.73 -2.23
C PHE A 95 10.20 -23.90 -2.65
N CYS A 96 9.25 -23.35 -1.90
CA CYS A 96 7.83 -23.39 -2.25
C CYS A 96 7.57 -22.82 -3.66
N PHE A 97 8.13 -21.65 -3.97
CA PHE A 97 8.00 -21.06 -5.30
C PHE A 97 8.60 -21.94 -6.42
N SER A 98 9.69 -22.65 -6.14
CA SER A 98 10.39 -23.49 -7.13
C SER A 98 9.68 -24.81 -7.45
N VAL A 99 8.84 -25.31 -6.54
CA VAL A 99 8.12 -26.59 -6.72
C VAL A 99 6.71 -26.41 -7.27
N LEU A 100 6.25 -25.16 -7.44
CA LEU A 100 4.93 -24.89 -8.02
C LEU A 100 4.86 -25.35 -9.49
N PRO A 101 3.71 -25.89 -9.91
CA PRO A 101 3.55 -26.36 -11.27
C PRO A 101 3.68 -25.21 -12.27
N LEU A 102 4.23 -25.52 -13.45
CA LEU A 102 4.27 -24.58 -14.56
C LEU A 102 2.85 -24.25 -15.03
N ILE A 103 2.47 -22.98 -14.97
CA ILE A 103 1.20 -22.48 -15.50
C ILE A 103 1.49 -21.68 -16.78
N THR A 104 0.83 -22.03 -17.88
CA THR A 104 0.97 -21.30 -19.14
C THR A 104 0.61 -19.83 -18.96
N GLY A 105 1.52 -18.93 -19.36
CA GLY A 105 1.30 -17.48 -19.29
C GLY A 105 1.70 -16.82 -17.96
N ILE A 106 2.19 -17.58 -16.98
CA ILE A 106 2.74 -17.08 -15.72
C ILE A 106 4.22 -17.45 -15.66
N ARG A 107 5.08 -16.51 -15.24
CA ARG A 107 6.51 -16.77 -15.05
C ARG A 107 6.72 -17.85 -13.99
N HIS A 108 7.56 -18.84 -14.27
CA HIS A 108 8.00 -19.81 -13.28
C HIS A 108 9.20 -19.30 -12.48
N PHE A 109 9.23 -19.57 -11.18
CA PHE A 109 10.25 -19.10 -10.23
C PHE A 109 11.11 -20.27 -9.71
N GLY A 110 11.75 -21.01 -10.63
CA GLY A 110 12.53 -22.22 -10.29
C GLY A 110 13.78 -21.98 -9.42
N GLN A 111 14.23 -20.74 -9.27
CA GLN A 111 15.32 -20.34 -8.36
C GLN A 111 14.80 -19.55 -7.15
N GLY A 112 13.47 -19.55 -6.94
CA GLY A 112 12.80 -18.71 -5.97
C GLY A 112 12.60 -17.26 -6.43
N VAL A 113 12.13 -16.45 -5.50
CA VAL A 113 11.78 -15.03 -5.67
C VAL A 113 12.72 -14.11 -4.89
N THR A 114 13.33 -14.56 -3.81
CA THR A 114 14.13 -13.68 -2.93
C THR A 114 15.43 -13.18 -3.57
N GLN A 115 15.94 -13.89 -4.58
CA GLN A 115 17.17 -13.52 -5.30
C GLN A 115 16.97 -12.49 -6.43
N LEU A 116 15.72 -12.10 -6.70
CA LEU A 116 15.41 -11.16 -7.78
C LEU A 116 15.81 -9.73 -7.39
N LYS A 117 16.76 -9.15 -8.15
CA LYS A 117 17.30 -7.80 -7.89
C LYS A 117 16.50 -6.67 -8.52
N GLN A 118 15.85 -6.94 -9.65
CA GLN A 118 15.00 -5.98 -10.36
C GLN A 118 13.67 -6.65 -10.68
N ILE A 119 12.60 -6.04 -10.20
CA ILE A 119 11.24 -6.56 -10.35
C ILE A 119 10.43 -5.56 -11.14
N GLY A 120 10.03 -5.95 -12.35
CA GLY A 120 9.02 -5.22 -13.12
C GLY A 120 7.61 -5.62 -12.68
N GLY A 121 6.63 -4.78 -13.01
CA GLY A 121 5.23 -5.01 -12.62
C GLY A 121 4.67 -6.37 -13.05
N ARG A 122 5.08 -6.90 -14.21
CA ARG A 122 4.65 -8.25 -14.64
C ARG A 122 5.19 -9.36 -13.73
N THR A 123 6.46 -9.26 -13.34
CA THR A 123 7.07 -10.23 -12.41
C THR A 123 6.38 -10.20 -11.05
N GLN A 124 6.03 -9.00 -10.59
CA GLN A 124 5.30 -8.82 -9.34
C GLN A 124 3.90 -9.43 -9.40
N GLN A 125 3.18 -9.20 -10.49
CA GLN A 125 1.87 -9.81 -10.74
C GLN A 125 1.93 -11.35 -10.78
N ASP A 126 2.96 -11.92 -11.40
CA ASP A 126 3.13 -13.37 -11.46
C ASP A 126 3.44 -13.96 -10.08
N ALA A 127 4.27 -13.28 -9.27
CA ALA A 127 4.56 -13.71 -7.90
C ALA A 127 3.34 -13.63 -6.97
N GLN A 128 2.51 -12.59 -7.11
CA GLN A 128 1.25 -12.44 -6.37
C GLN A 128 0.26 -13.57 -6.62
N GLN A 129 0.23 -14.12 -7.84
CA GLN A 129 -0.67 -15.24 -8.15
C GLN A 129 -0.25 -16.51 -7.41
N TYR A 130 1.05 -16.69 -7.14
CA TYR A 130 1.55 -17.86 -6.43
C TYR A 130 1.56 -17.69 -4.91
N ILE A 131 1.65 -16.48 -4.37
CA ILE A 131 1.82 -16.27 -2.93
C ILE A 131 0.69 -16.92 -2.10
N ILE A 132 -0.54 -16.90 -2.62
CA ILE A 132 -1.71 -17.52 -1.96
C ILE A 132 -1.51 -19.03 -1.81
N VAL A 133 -0.98 -19.67 -2.86
CA VAL A 133 -0.71 -21.11 -2.86
C VAL A 133 0.45 -21.45 -1.93
N VAL A 134 1.50 -20.62 -1.95
CA VAL A 134 2.68 -20.78 -1.07
C VAL A 134 2.27 -20.69 0.40
N LEU A 135 1.43 -19.73 0.76
CA LEU A 135 0.94 -19.55 2.13
C LEU A 135 0.01 -20.69 2.57
N PHE A 136 -0.87 -21.17 1.68
CA PHE A 136 -1.80 -22.26 1.99
C PHE A 136 -1.09 -23.61 2.17
N GLY A 137 0.05 -23.81 1.50
CA GLY A 137 0.88 -25.00 1.67
C GLY A 137 1.59 -25.10 3.02
N PHE A 138 1.51 -24.06 3.86
CA PHE A 138 2.20 -24.02 5.14
C PHE A 138 1.33 -24.63 6.26
N PRO A 139 1.84 -25.61 7.02
CA PRO A 139 1.07 -26.34 8.02
C PRO A 139 0.84 -25.58 9.33
N ASP A 140 1.55 -24.47 9.57
CA ASP A 140 1.43 -23.69 10.81
C ASP A 140 0.45 -22.52 10.65
N ALA A 141 -0.71 -22.63 11.29
CA ALA A 141 -1.80 -21.66 11.20
C ALA A 141 -1.45 -20.28 11.81
N ASP A 142 -0.41 -20.21 12.64
CA ASP A 142 0.04 -18.96 13.27
C ASP A 142 0.60 -17.97 12.23
N VAL A 143 1.16 -18.46 11.11
CA VAL A 143 1.63 -17.60 10.00
C VAL A 143 0.46 -16.95 9.26
N LEU A 144 -0.68 -17.64 9.13
CA LEU A 144 -1.88 -17.11 8.46
C LEU A 144 -2.63 -16.11 9.35
N THR A 145 -2.56 -16.27 10.68
CA THR A 145 -3.29 -15.41 11.64
C THR A 145 -2.72 -14.00 11.74
N ALA A 146 -1.48 -13.81 11.25
CA ALA A 146 -0.82 -12.52 11.29
C ALA A 146 -1.23 -11.61 10.11
N ILE A 147 -1.71 -12.18 8.98
CA ILE A 147 -2.05 -11.54 7.68
C ILE A 147 -3.36 -10.76 7.69
#